data_AF-A0AAD4EQV4-F1
#
_entry.id   AF-A0AAD4EQV4-F1
#
_cell.length_a   1.000
_cell.length_b   1.000
_cell.length_c   1.000
_cell.angle_alpha   90.00
_cell.angle_beta   90.00
_cell.angle_gamma   90.00
#
_symmetry.space_group_name_H-M   'P 1'
#
loop_
_entity.id
_entity.type
_entity.pdbx_description
1 polymer ?
#
loop_
_entity_poly.entity_id
_entity_poly.type
_entity_poly.pdbx_seq_one_letter_code
_entity_poly.pdbx_strand_id
1 'polypeptide(L)'
;MRNDALPALERLAGNSSLRDRALSRFDRDEPPPYVSSTEDEDENEFEIVPQLDPDINHLLDEPLDDRELNEAAWTLVTGTSAYHPGTRYNDEAEFERHRIEMWARRASNATREFFVQYGPERKGRAGRERINIIARRNIRRRWQKLGVWNPEWGIPDRKNDPQASDKTWDWKWPWQHGDAAAEWKRGDYWAMVRNPRHPITRALELRRGLRRSAHSPMPPRSHLKGDFSASQAESFIISRPWFMFKVEASEQRERRHRLSLEMSRRYNASKPPALKDRWEEREDWKPEWRDRSSGNTLIGWKWRHESPSPEPEDLSALEDLAALDLTPSEVDALEAIPPPSPPTPEPVYDPSARPGTGLLASGPLLPEPWGGDFYFGF
;
A
#
# COMPACT_ATOMS: atom_id res chain seq x y z
N MET A 1 -30.70 3.93 23.71
CA MET A 1 -30.01 4.99 24.48
C MET A 1 -30.92 6.22 24.43
N ARG A 2 -31.56 6.58 25.55
CA ARG A 2 -32.51 7.70 25.64
C ARG A 2 -31.72 8.99 25.89
N ASN A 3 -32.13 10.08 25.24
CA ASN A 3 -31.49 11.39 25.27
C ASN A 3 -31.63 12.06 26.65
N ASP A 4 -30.63 11.88 27.52
CA ASP A 4 -30.53 12.55 28.83
C ASP A 4 -29.96 13.98 28.74
N ALA A 5 -29.62 14.47 27.55
CA ALA A 5 -29.04 15.78 27.35
C ALA A 5 -30.03 16.95 27.54
N LEU A 6 -31.31 16.74 27.20
CA LEU A 6 -32.33 17.81 27.24
C LEU A 6 -32.72 18.22 28.68
N PRO A 7 -32.99 17.29 29.62
CA PRO A 7 -33.34 17.65 31.00
C PRO A 7 -32.19 18.31 31.77
N ALA A 8 -30.94 18.05 31.38
CA ALA A 8 -29.76 18.68 31.97
C ALA A 8 -29.62 20.14 31.54
N LEU A 9 -29.94 20.45 30.28
CA LEU A 9 -29.92 21.81 29.74
C LEU A 9 -31.04 22.68 30.32
N GLU A 10 -32.24 22.12 30.51
CA GLU A 10 -33.35 22.84 31.16
C GLU A 10 -33.05 23.16 32.64
N ARG A 11 -32.40 22.24 33.36
CA ARG A 11 -31.95 22.48 34.75
C ARG A 11 -30.90 23.59 34.87
N LEU A 12 -30.05 23.73 33.85
CA LEU A 12 -29.05 24.80 33.76
C LEU A 12 -29.69 26.15 33.40
N ALA A 13 -30.73 26.14 32.55
CA ALA A 13 -31.47 27.34 32.18
C ALA A 13 -32.33 27.89 33.34
N GLY A 14 -32.88 27.01 34.18
CA GLY A 14 -33.75 27.39 35.30
C GLY A 14 -33.04 27.83 36.58
N ASN A 15 -31.71 27.71 36.68
CA ASN A 15 -30.96 28.01 37.89
C ASN A 15 -29.85 29.03 37.62
N SER A 16 -30.17 30.32 37.80
CA SER A 16 -29.26 31.44 37.58
C SER A 16 -27.94 31.29 38.35
N SER A 17 -27.98 30.76 39.58
CA SER A 17 -26.76 30.57 40.39
C SER A 17 -25.77 29.56 39.79
N LEU A 18 -26.24 28.53 39.09
CA LEU A 18 -25.39 27.56 38.39
C LEU A 18 -24.88 28.13 37.07
N ARG A 19 -25.69 28.94 36.40
CA ARG A 19 -25.31 29.62 35.15
C ARG A 19 -24.22 30.66 35.42
N ASP A 20 -24.34 31.45 36.48
CA ASP A 20 -23.36 32.47 36.86
C ASP A 20 -22.04 31.82 37.31
N ARG A 21 -22.10 30.68 38.03
CA ARG A 21 -20.91 29.89 38.40
C ARG A 21 -20.22 29.26 37.18
N ALA A 22 -20.98 28.87 36.16
CA ALA A 22 -20.43 28.29 34.93
C ALA A 22 -19.87 29.34 33.96
N LEU A 23 -20.24 30.61 34.11
CA LEU A 23 -19.69 31.73 33.35
C LEU A 23 -18.48 32.34 34.05
N SER A 24 -18.48 32.45 35.38
CA SER A 24 -17.37 33.06 36.13
C SER A 24 -16.02 32.32 36.06
N ARG A 25 -16.02 31.07 35.60
CA ARG A 25 -14.79 30.31 35.30
C ARG A 25 -14.05 30.78 34.05
N PHE A 26 -14.72 31.53 33.17
CA PHE A 26 -14.11 32.09 31.96
C PHE A 26 -13.70 33.56 32.13
N ASP A 27 -14.18 34.24 33.18
CA ASP A 27 -13.84 35.64 33.49
C ASP A 27 -12.65 35.77 34.46
N ARG A 28 -11.97 34.67 34.81
CA ARG A 28 -10.76 34.69 35.63
C ARG A 28 -9.52 34.61 34.73
N ASP A 29 -8.76 35.70 34.66
CA ASP A 29 -7.49 35.81 33.93
C ASP A 29 -6.33 35.01 34.56
N GLU A 30 -6.50 34.46 35.76
CA GLU A 30 -5.49 33.59 36.39
C GLU A 30 -5.97 32.13 36.43
N PRO A 31 -5.24 31.19 35.77
CA PRO A 31 -5.55 29.78 35.87
C PRO A 31 -5.37 29.31 37.33
N PRO A 32 -6.23 28.41 37.83
CA PRO A 32 -6.06 27.87 39.18
C PRO A 32 -4.69 27.21 39.31
N PRO A 33 -4.03 27.31 40.47
CA PRO A 33 -2.75 26.66 40.70
C PRO A 33 -2.91 25.15 40.51
N TYR A 34 -2.16 24.60 39.57
CA TYR A 34 -2.06 23.15 39.36
C TYR A 34 -1.48 22.52 40.62
N VAL A 35 -2.33 21.94 41.46
CA VAL A 35 -1.91 21.01 42.50
C VAL A 35 -1.85 19.63 41.82
N SER A 36 -0.64 19.22 41.44
CA SER A 36 -0.39 17.90 40.89
C SER A 36 -0.57 16.88 42.01
N SER A 37 -1.68 16.15 41.97
CA SER A 37 -1.90 14.97 42.81
C SER A 37 -1.00 13.86 42.28
N THR A 38 0.19 13.70 42.88
CA THR A 38 1.10 12.58 42.63
C THR A 38 0.88 11.51 43.71
N GLU A 39 -0.19 10.74 43.57
CA GLU A 39 -0.38 9.49 44.29
C GLU A 39 -1.05 8.51 43.33
N ASP A 40 -0.25 7.94 42.44
CA ASP A 40 -0.49 6.67 41.75
C ASP A 40 0.90 6.15 41.38
N GLU A 41 1.60 5.61 42.39
CA GLU A 41 2.80 4.79 42.24
C GLU A 41 2.39 3.42 41.69
N ASP A 42 1.96 3.36 40.43
CA ASP A 42 2.14 2.14 39.66
C ASP A 42 3.57 2.18 39.13
N GLU A 43 4.40 1.26 39.64
CA GLU A 43 5.76 0.99 39.23
C GLU A 43 5.80 0.74 37.72
N ASN A 44 5.92 1.82 36.97
CA ASN A 44 6.20 1.80 35.55
C ASN A 44 7.63 1.29 35.44
N GLU A 45 7.75 -0.03 35.28
CA GLU A 45 8.95 -0.71 34.84
C GLU A 45 9.51 0.13 33.69
N PHE A 46 10.56 0.91 33.96
CA PHE A 46 11.14 1.84 33.00
C PHE A 46 11.57 0.99 31.81
N GLU A 47 10.72 0.94 30.78
CA GLU A 47 11.07 0.41 29.48
C GLU A 47 12.27 1.25 29.05
N ILE A 48 13.48 0.70 29.22
CA ILE A 48 14.72 1.34 28.80
C ILE A 48 14.63 1.38 27.28
N VAL A 49 14.02 2.44 26.75
CA VAL A 49 14.00 2.71 25.32
C VAL A 49 15.46 2.79 24.92
N PRO A 50 15.96 1.87 24.06
CA PRO A 50 17.35 1.85 23.69
C PRO A 50 17.71 3.22 23.09
N GLN A 51 18.46 4.02 23.83
CA GLN A 51 18.86 5.33 23.33
C GLN A 51 19.86 5.10 22.20
N LEU A 52 19.51 5.62 21.02
CA LEU A 52 20.42 5.62 19.88
C LEU A 52 21.70 6.36 20.27
N ASP A 53 22.85 5.82 19.86
CA ASP A 53 24.12 6.52 20.00
C ASP A 53 23.99 7.97 19.47
N PRO A 54 24.35 9.00 20.27
CA PRO A 54 24.24 10.40 19.87
C PRO A 54 24.92 10.71 18.53
N ASP A 55 26.05 10.08 18.22
CA ASP A 55 26.79 10.30 16.97
C ASP A 55 26.01 9.75 15.77
N ILE A 56 25.41 8.57 15.93
CA ILE A 56 24.52 7.97 14.92
C ILE A 56 23.30 8.87 14.72
N ASN A 57 22.72 9.38 15.82
CA ASN A 57 21.54 10.23 15.72
C ASN A 57 21.85 11.55 15.01
N HIS A 58 23.00 12.18 15.30
CA HIS A 58 23.46 13.38 14.62
C HIS A 58 23.57 13.17 13.10
N LEU A 59 24.29 12.12 12.68
CA LEU A 59 24.45 11.79 11.27
C LEU A 59 23.12 11.53 10.55
N LEU A 60 22.18 10.86 11.22
CA LEU A 60 20.88 10.59 10.64
C LEU A 60 19.96 11.82 10.61
N ASP A 61 20.11 12.76 11.54
CA ASP A 61 19.25 13.95 11.66
C ASP A 61 19.58 15.05 10.65
N GLU A 62 20.84 15.14 10.21
CA GLU A 62 21.28 16.12 9.21
C GLU A 62 20.43 16.07 7.93
N PRO A 63 20.03 17.20 7.32
CA PRO A 63 19.32 17.20 6.04
C PRO A 63 20.04 16.47 4.91
N LEU A 64 19.31 15.99 3.90
CA LEU A 64 19.94 15.37 2.72
C LEU A 64 20.72 16.41 1.90
N ASP A 65 21.90 16.01 1.43
CA ASP A 65 22.67 16.79 0.45
C ASP A 65 22.15 16.58 -0.99
N ASP A 66 22.65 17.36 -1.96
CA ASP A 66 22.21 17.27 -3.36
C ASP A 66 22.47 15.89 -3.99
N ARG A 67 23.55 15.21 -3.59
CA ARG A 67 23.87 13.87 -4.12
C ARG A 67 22.87 12.86 -3.58
N GLU A 68 22.61 12.88 -2.29
CA GLU A 68 21.64 12.00 -1.63
C GLU A 68 20.21 12.26 -2.10
N LEU A 69 19.82 13.50 -2.38
CA LEU A 69 18.53 13.81 -3.00
C LEU A 69 18.41 13.15 -4.38
N ASN A 70 19.47 13.18 -5.19
CA ASN A 70 19.50 12.51 -6.50
C ASN A 70 19.43 10.97 -6.36
N GLU A 71 20.11 10.38 -5.38
CA GLU A 71 20.05 8.93 -5.10
C GLU A 71 18.67 8.50 -4.55
N ALA A 72 18.05 9.34 -3.72
CA ALA A 72 16.67 9.12 -3.27
C ALA A 72 15.69 9.19 -4.45
N ALA A 73 15.83 10.19 -5.33
CA ALA A 73 15.04 10.29 -6.56
C ALA A 73 15.23 9.05 -7.45
N TRP A 74 16.48 8.61 -7.62
CA TRP A 74 16.82 7.41 -8.38
C TRP A 74 16.15 6.16 -7.80
N THR A 75 16.16 6.00 -6.48
CA THR A 75 15.49 4.90 -5.77
C THR A 75 13.98 4.93 -5.95
N LEU A 76 13.37 6.11 -5.89
CA LEU A 76 11.93 6.27 -6.10
C LEU A 76 11.53 5.96 -7.55
N VAL A 77 12.39 6.28 -8.52
CA VAL A 77 12.17 5.99 -9.94
C VAL A 77 12.40 4.52 -10.26
N THR A 78 13.51 3.93 -9.83
CA THR A 78 13.91 2.58 -10.29
C THR A 78 13.47 1.46 -9.35
N GLY A 79 13.60 1.67 -8.05
CA GLY A 79 13.32 0.63 -7.06
C GLY A 79 11.83 0.50 -6.77
N THR A 80 11.18 1.61 -6.39
CA THR A 80 9.76 1.57 -5.98
C THR A 80 8.78 1.97 -7.07
N SER A 81 9.28 2.56 -8.16
CA SER A 81 8.47 3.19 -9.21
C SER A 81 7.34 4.05 -8.63
N ALA A 82 7.66 4.90 -7.66
CA ALA A 82 6.69 5.54 -6.78
C ALA A 82 5.62 6.36 -7.53
N TYR A 83 5.97 7.00 -8.64
CA TYR A 83 4.99 7.78 -9.41
C TYR A 83 4.24 6.97 -10.49
N HIS A 84 4.58 5.70 -10.68
CA HIS A 84 4.08 4.91 -11.80
C HIS A 84 2.69 4.30 -11.49
N PRO A 85 1.65 4.56 -12.31
CA PRO A 85 0.29 4.10 -12.02
C PRO A 85 0.18 2.58 -12.01
N GLY A 86 0.85 1.87 -12.93
CA GLY A 86 0.80 0.42 -12.97
C GLY A 86 1.38 -0.25 -11.73
N THR A 87 2.41 0.34 -11.13
CA THR A 87 2.99 -0.17 -9.88
C THR A 87 2.02 0.01 -8.73
N ARG A 88 1.41 1.20 -8.62
CA ARG A 88 0.38 1.45 -7.62
C ARG A 88 -0.85 0.54 -7.81
N TYR A 89 -1.24 0.28 -9.05
CA TYR A 89 -2.33 -0.64 -9.36
C TYR A 89 -1.98 -2.07 -8.92
N ASN A 90 -0.77 -2.56 -9.21
CA ASN A 90 -0.33 -3.90 -8.85
C ASN A 90 -0.31 -4.10 -7.33
N ASP A 91 0.19 -3.12 -6.57
CA ASP A 91 0.16 -3.11 -5.10
C ASP A 91 -1.30 -3.27 -4.58
N GLU A 92 -2.25 -2.53 -5.16
CA GLU A 92 -3.67 -2.65 -4.80
C GLU A 92 -4.33 -3.93 -5.28
N ALA A 93 -3.97 -4.41 -6.46
CA ALA A 93 -4.49 -5.65 -7.02
C ALA A 93 -4.08 -6.83 -6.16
N GLU A 94 -2.83 -6.90 -5.71
CA GLU A 94 -2.39 -7.95 -4.79
C GLU A 94 -3.25 -7.99 -3.51
N PHE A 95 -3.43 -6.83 -2.88
CA PHE A 95 -4.25 -6.70 -1.68
C PHE A 95 -5.72 -7.07 -1.94
N GLU A 96 -6.32 -6.57 -3.03
CA GLU A 96 -7.72 -6.81 -3.36
C GLU A 96 -7.97 -8.28 -3.71
N ARG A 97 -7.06 -8.93 -4.44
CA ARG A 97 -7.13 -10.37 -4.74
C ARG A 97 -7.13 -11.19 -3.47
N HIS A 98 -6.20 -10.90 -2.56
CA HIS A 98 -6.12 -11.60 -1.27
C HIS A 98 -7.40 -11.40 -0.45
N ARG A 99 -7.94 -10.17 -0.42
CA ARG A 99 -9.20 -9.85 0.26
C ARG A 99 -10.38 -10.64 -0.31
N ILE A 100 -10.48 -10.75 -1.64
CA ILE A 100 -11.51 -11.54 -2.33
C ILE A 100 -11.34 -13.03 -2.01
N GLU A 101 -10.12 -13.57 -2.07
CA GLU A 101 -9.82 -14.97 -1.76
C GLU A 101 -10.22 -15.33 -0.33
N MET A 102 -9.85 -14.50 0.65
CA MET A 102 -10.17 -14.73 2.06
C MET A 102 -11.67 -14.64 2.34
N TRP A 103 -12.36 -13.71 1.69
CA TRP A 103 -13.81 -13.60 1.77
C TRP A 103 -14.50 -14.82 1.12
N ALA A 104 -14.08 -15.22 -0.08
CA ALA A 104 -14.67 -16.34 -0.83
C ALA A 104 -14.57 -17.68 -0.08
N ARG A 105 -13.55 -17.87 0.77
CA ARG A 105 -13.43 -19.06 1.65
C ARG A 105 -14.58 -19.20 2.65
N ARG A 106 -15.23 -18.09 3.01
CA ARG A 106 -16.34 -18.02 3.99
C ARG A 106 -17.70 -17.80 3.32
N ALA A 107 -17.72 -17.52 2.02
CA ALA A 107 -18.93 -17.29 1.25
C ALA A 107 -19.71 -18.58 0.99
N SER A 108 -20.85 -18.45 0.30
CA SER A 108 -21.66 -19.60 -0.14
C SER A 108 -20.83 -20.60 -0.97
N ASN A 109 -21.25 -21.87 -1.02
CA ASN A 109 -20.56 -22.90 -1.82
C ASN A 109 -20.46 -22.50 -3.29
N ALA A 110 -21.53 -21.93 -3.86
CA ALA A 110 -21.55 -21.48 -5.26
C ALA A 110 -20.51 -20.37 -5.52
N THR A 111 -20.46 -19.37 -4.64
CA THR A 111 -19.47 -18.29 -4.74
C THR A 111 -18.05 -18.81 -4.55
N ARG A 112 -17.85 -19.72 -3.60
CA ARG A 112 -16.56 -20.36 -3.37
C ARG A 112 -16.11 -21.15 -4.58
N GLU A 113 -16.98 -21.94 -5.21
CA GLU A 113 -16.67 -22.69 -6.44
C GLU A 113 -16.39 -21.79 -7.65
N PHE A 114 -17.04 -20.64 -7.72
CA PHE A 114 -16.79 -19.64 -8.77
C PHE A 114 -15.34 -19.13 -8.71
N PHE A 115 -14.82 -18.87 -7.51
CA PHE A 115 -13.46 -18.34 -7.30
C PHE A 115 -12.39 -19.42 -7.06
N VAL A 116 -12.74 -20.55 -6.45
CA VAL A 116 -11.84 -21.66 -6.08
C VAL A 116 -12.16 -22.88 -6.94
N GLN A 117 -11.41 -23.05 -8.02
CA GLN A 117 -11.57 -24.24 -8.88
C GLN A 117 -10.50 -25.28 -8.50
N TYR A 118 -10.91 -26.40 -7.91
CA TYR A 118 -10.04 -27.45 -7.35
C TYR A 118 -9.34 -28.35 -8.38
N GLY A 119 -8.02 -28.61 -8.19
CA GLY A 119 -7.22 -29.79 -8.59
C GLY A 119 -5.89 -29.52 -9.37
N PRO A 120 -5.21 -30.53 -9.95
CA PRO A 120 -3.75 -30.64 -9.75
C PRO A 120 -2.82 -29.59 -10.37
N GLU A 121 -2.92 -29.15 -11.62
CA GLU A 121 -1.89 -28.23 -12.17
C GLU A 121 -2.42 -27.15 -13.14
N ARG A 122 -3.63 -27.33 -13.67
CA ARG A 122 -4.34 -26.32 -14.50
C ARG A 122 -5.61 -25.78 -13.85
N LYS A 123 -6.01 -26.31 -12.69
CA LYS A 123 -7.29 -26.00 -12.04
C LYS A 123 -7.06 -24.87 -11.03
N GLY A 124 -7.82 -23.78 -11.18
CA GLY A 124 -7.60 -22.51 -10.47
C GLY A 124 -7.06 -21.40 -11.38
N ARG A 125 -6.78 -21.67 -12.66
CA ARG A 125 -6.54 -20.61 -13.65
C ARG A 125 -7.78 -19.75 -13.83
N ALA A 126 -8.94 -20.36 -14.11
CA ALA A 126 -10.20 -19.64 -14.31
C ALA A 126 -10.61 -18.86 -13.05
N GLY A 127 -10.45 -19.46 -11.87
CA GLY A 127 -10.67 -18.79 -10.59
C GLY A 127 -9.80 -17.54 -10.42
N ARG A 128 -8.49 -17.65 -10.67
CA ARG A 128 -7.57 -16.50 -10.63
C ARG A 128 -7.91 -15.42 -11.64
N GLU A 129 -8.29 -15.77 -12.87
CA GLU A 129 -8.71 -14.78 -13.89
C GLU A 129 -9.99 -14.06 -13.46
N ARG A 130 -10.98 -14.76 -12.88
CA ARG A 130 -12.18 -14.13 -12.29
C ARG A 130 -11.81 -13.19 -11.15
N ILE A 131 -10.97 -13.63 -10.23
CA ILE A 131 -10.47 -12.82 -9.11
C ILE A 131 -9.77 -11.55 -9.63
N ASN A 132 -8.93 -11.66 -10.67
CA ASN A 132 -8.26 -10.52 -11.28
C ASN A 132 -9.26 -9.50 -11.86
N ILE A 133 -10.30 -9.96 -12.56
CA ILE A 133 -11.32 -9.08 -13.15
C ILE A 133 -12.12 -8.38 -12.05
N ILE A 134 -12.54 -9.10 -11.01
CA ILE A 134 -13.26 -8.51 -9.87
C ILE A 134 -12.38 -7.51 -9.11
N ALA A 135 -11.11 -7.85 -8.87
CA ALA A 135 -10.14 -6.95 -8.23
C ALA A 135 -9.97 -5.66 -9.04
N ARG A 136 -9.78 -5.79 -10.37
CA ARG A 136 -9.72 -4.64 -11.28
C ARG A 136 -10.96 -3.77 -11.16
N ARG A 137 -12.16 -4.35 -11.20
CA ARG A 137 -13.43 -3.62 -11.11
C ARG A 137 -13.53 -2.83 -9.81
N ASN A 138 -13.15 -3.43 -8.68
CA ASN A 138 -13.14 -2.75 -7.38
C ASN A 138 -12.14 -1.58 -7.35
N ILE A 139 -10.93 -1.79 -7.89
CA ILE A 139 -9.91 -0.74 -8.00
C ILE A 139 -10.38 0.39 -8.92
N ARG A 140 -10.92 0.06 -10.10
CA ARG A 140 -11.50 1.01 -11.06
C ARG A 140 -12.52 1.91 -10.38
N ARG A 141 -13.51 1.35 -9.67
CA ARG A 141 -14.54 2.13 -8.97
C ARG A 141 -13.92 3.09 -7.96
N ARG A 142 -12.94 2.64 -7.17
CA ARG A 142 -12.23 3.52 -6.21
C ARG A 142 -11.46 4.63 -6.91
N TRP A 143 -10.69 4.30 -7.95
CA TRP A 143 -9.85 5.26 -8.66
C TRP A 143 -10.66 6.24 -9.51
N GLN A 144 -11.83 5.83 -10.02
CA GLN A 144 -12.81 6.71 -10.67
C GLN A 144 -13.37 7.72 -9.67
N LYS A 145 -13.76 7.30 -8.45
CA LYS A 145 -14.18 8.22 -7.37
C LYS A 145 -13.10 9.22 -6.98
N LEU A 146 -11.82 8.86 -7.15
CA LEU A 146 -10.68 9.74 -6.89
C LEU A 146 -10.34 10.66 -8.07
N GLY A 147 -10.88 10.38 -9.27
CA GLY A 147 -10.57 11.09 -10.51
C GLY A 147 -9.20 10.74 -11.12
N VAL A 148 -8.61 9.60 -10.76
CA VAL A 148 -7.28 9.17 -11.25
C VAL A 148 -7.31 7.98 -12.20
N TRP A 149 -8.49 7.41 -12.44
CA TRP A 149 -8.66 6.29 -13.35
C TRP A 149 -8.48 6.73 -14.81
N ASN A 150 -7.66 5.99 -15.57
CA ASN A 150 -7.56 6.15 -17.02
C ASN A 150 -8.45 5.12 -17.73
N PRO A 151 -9.44 5.53 -18.55
CA PRO A 151 -10.28 4.59 -19.30
C PRO A 151 -9.50 3.74 -20.34
N GLU A 152 -8.30 4.16 -20.73
CA GLU A 152 -7.44 3.42 -21.68
C GLU A 152 -6.74 2.20 -21.05
N TRP A 153 -6.74 2.09 -19.71
CA TRP A 153 -6.11 0.96 -19.03
C TRP A 153 -6.94 -0.32 -19.20
N GLY A 154 -6.30 -1.36 -19.71
CA GLY A 154 -6.91 -2.66 -20.00
C GLY A 154 -7.17 -3.51 -18.76
N ILE A 155 -7.24 -4.82 -18.96
CA ILE A 155 -7.42 -5.83 -17.91
C ILE A 155 -6.11 -6.60 -17.79
N PRO A 156 -5.29 -6.33 -16.76
CA PRO A 156 -4.03 -7.04 -16.58
C PRO A 156 -4.20 -8.55 -16.45
N ASP A 157 -3.16 -9.29 -16.83
CA ASP A 157 -3.06 -10.75 -16.72
C ASP A 157 -4.10 -11.56 -17.53
N ARG A 158 -4.74 -10.95 -18.55
CA ARG A 158 -5.54 -11.71 -19.53
C ARG A 158 -4.65 -12.66 -20.31
N LYS A 159 -5.06 -13.93 -20.39
CA LYS A 159 -4.28 -14.99 -21.06
C LYS A 159 -4.82 -15.39 -22.44
N ASN A 160 -6.13 -15.29 -22.66
CA ASN A 160 -6.75 -15.76 -23.92
C ASN A 160 -6.70 -14.71 -25.03
N ASP A 161 -6.56 -13.43 -24.70
CA ASP A 161 -6.43 -12.31 -25.65
C ASP A 161 -5.73 -11.11 -24.98
N PRO A 162 -4.40 -11.17 -24.78
CA PRO A 162 -3.67 -10.08 -24.14
C PRO A 162 -3.59 -8.86 -25.06
N GLN A 163 -4.05 -7.70 -24.57
CA GLN A 163 -3.96 -6.44 -25.30
C GLN A 163 -2.76 -5.62 -24.82
N ALA A 164 -2.28 -4.70 -25.66
CA ALA A 164 -1.18 -3.80 -25.28
C ALA A 164 -1.54 -2.96 -24.04
N SER A 165 -2.81 -2.57 -23.90
CA SER A 165 -3.34 -1.84 -22.75
C SER A 165 -3.38 -2.65 -21.46
N ASP A 166 -3.13 -3.97 -21.48
CA ASP A 166 -3.09 -4.81 -20.27
C ASP A 166 -1.75 -4.73 -19.55
N LYS A 167 -0.73 -4.22 -20.23
CA LYS A 167 0.63 -4.12 -19.73
C LYS A 167 0.74 -2.97 -18.73
N THR A 168 0.61 -3.28 -17.45
CA THR A 168 0.61 -2.27 -16.38
C THR A 168 1.88 -1.40 -16.38
N TRP A 169 3.03 -1.94 -16.78
CA TRP A 169 4.29 -1.17 -16.90
C TRP A 169 4.31 -0.11 -18.02
N ASP A 170 3.35 -0.17 -18.95
CA ASP A 170 3.18 0.82 -20.02
C ASP A 170 2.09 1.87 -19.67
N TRP A 171 1.45 1.74 -18.49
CA TRP A 171 0.38 2.62 -18.07
C TRP A 171 0.89 4.01 -17.72
N LYS A 172 0.12 5.02 -18.13
CA LYS A 172 0.32 6.43 -17.80
C LYS A 172 -0.92 7.00 -17.13
N TRP A 173 -0.72 7.94 -16.22
CA TRP A 173 -1.80 8.71 -15.61
C TRP A 173 -2.57 9.50 -16.69
N PRO A 174 -3.86 9.78 -16.50
CA PRO A 174 -4.69 10.53 -17.45
C PRO A 174 -4.21 11.95 -17.79
N TRP A 175 -3.20 12.50 -17.11
CA TRP A 175 -2.65 13.83 -17.40
C TRP A 175 -1.24 13.78 -18.00
N GLN A 176 -0.68 12.58 -18.20
CA GLN A 176 0.65 12.38 -18.80
C GLN A 176 0.55 12.26 -20.33
N HIS A 177 0.05 13.31 -20.99
CA HIS A 177 -0.15 13.34 -22.45
C HIS A 177 0.98 14.09 -23.18
N GLY A 178 2.20 13.55 -23.14
CA GLY A 178 3.33 14.09 -23.91
C GLY A 178 4.08 15.26 -23.26
N ASP A 179 3.74 15.66 -22.04
CA ASP A 179 4.57 16.58 -21.27
C ASP A 179 5.79 15.84 -20.72
N ALA A 180 6.94 16.03 -21.38
CA ALA A 180 8.22 15.46 -20.97
C ALA A 180 8.59 15.76 -19.50
N ALA A 181 8.01 16.83 -18.91
CA ALA A 181 8.21 17.18 -17.52
C ALA A 181 7.72 16.09 -16.55
N ALA A 182 6.55 15.50 -16.81
CA ALA A 182 5.86 14.60 -15.90
C ALA A 182 5.72 13.18 -16.43
N GLU A 183 6.10 12.93 -17.68
CA GLU A 183 6.01 11.61 -18.28
C GLU A 183 6.92 10.58 -17.62
N TRP A 184 6.31 9.46 -17.23
CA TRP A 184 7.06 8.26 -16.92
C TRP A 184 7.64 7.66 -18.19
N LYS A 185 8.97 7.62 -18.30
CA LYS A 185 9.68 7.06 -19.46
C LYS A 185 10.57 5.91 -19.04
N ARG A 186 10.22 4.70 -19.50
CA ARG A 186 11.05 3.52 -19.27
C ARG A 186 12.39 3.68 -19.98
N GLY A 187 13.47 3.31 -19.28
CA GLY A 187 14.82 3.23 -19.85
C GLY A 187 15.66 4.50 -19.73
N ASP A 188 15.06 5.67 -19.52
CA ASP A 188 15.79 6.92 -19.27
C ASP A 188 15.51 7.47 -17.86
N TYR A 189 15.84 6.66 -16.86
CA TYR A 189 15.61 7.00 -15.45
C TYR A 189 16.45 8.21 -15.00
N TRP A 190 17.65 8.38 -15.56
CA TRP A 190 18.51 9.52 -15.26
C TRP A 190 17.92 10.84 -15.77
N ALA A 191 17.28 10.87 -16.94
CA ALA A 191 16.58 12.07 -17.40
C ALA A 191 15.44 12.44 -16.46
N MET A 192 14.70 11.47 -15.92
CA MET A 192 13.64 11.74 -14.93
C MET A 192 14.20 12.30 -13.61
N VAL A 193 15.28 11.72 -13.09
CA VAL A 193 15.93 12.21 -11.86
C VAL A 193 16.43 13.64 -12.03
N ARG A 194 17.10 13.93 -13.15
CA ARG A 194 17.68 15.27 -13.44
C ARG A 194 16.63 16.30 -13.84
N ASN A 195 15.39 15.90 -14.09
CA ASN A 195 14.33 16.80 -14.47
C ASN A 195 13.69 17.42 -13.20
N PRO A 196 13.92 18.71 -12.90
CA PRO A 196 13.39 19.35 -11.70
C PRO A 196 11.86 19.47 -11.71
N ARG A 197 11.23 19.31 -12.88
CA ARG A 197 9.76 19.33 -13.02
C ARG A 197 9.14 17.95 -12.82
N HIS A 198 9.94 16.88 -12.78
CA HIS A 198 9.41 15.55 -12.55
C HIS A 198 8.78 15.46 -11.14
N PRO A 199 7.59 14.87 -10.97
CA PRO A 199 6.88 14.88 -9.69
C PRO A 199 7.69 14.30 -8.51
N ILE A 200 8.52 13.29 -8.76
CA ILE A 200 9.42 12.71 -7.74
C ILE A 200 10.48 13.74 -7.31
N THR A 201 11.18 14.33 -8.26
CA THR A 201 12.23 15.32 -7.99
C THR A 201 11.64 16.53 -7.28
N ARG A 202 10.50 17.04 -7.76
CA ARG A 202 9.78 18.13 -7.11
C ARG A 202 9.36 17.80 -5.67
N ALA A 203 8.89 16.59 -5.40
CA ALA A 203 8.49 16.18 -4.06
C ALA A 203 9.67 16.14 -3.08
N LEU A 204 10.85 15.69 -3.54
CA LEU A 204 12.08 15.71 -2.77
C LEU A 204 12.63 17.13 -2.57
N GLU A 205 12.56 17.97 -3.60
CA GLU A 205 12.96 19.38 -3.52
C GLU A 205 12.15 20.17 -2.49
N LEU A 206 10.84 19.91 -2.39
CA LEU A 206 9.98 20.47 -1.34
C LEU A 206 10.36 20.03 0.09
N ARG A 207 11.24 19.04 0.21
CA ARG A 207 11.73 18.47 1.47
C ARG A 207 13.23 18.75 1.68
N ARG A 208 13.85 19.50 0.78
CA ARG A 208 15.24 19.97 0.93
C ARG A 208 15.40 20.71 2.26
N GLY A 209 16.48 20.40 2.99
CA GLY A 209 16.76 21.03 4.28
C GLY A 209 15.98 20.45 5.46
N LEU A 210 15.08 19.48 5.26
CA LEU A 210 14.38 18.83 6.36
C LEU A 210 15.25 17.81 7.08
N ARG A 211 15.17 17.83 8.41
CA ARG A 211 15.78 16.86 9.31
C ARG A 211 14.98 15.55 9.35
N ARG A 212 15.55 14.48 9.92
CA ARG A 212 14.94 13.13 9.92
C ARG A 212 13.53 13.09 10.51
N SER A 213 13.29 13.82 11.58
CA SER A 213 12.00 13.88 12.28
C SER A 213 11.09 15.00 11.75
N ALA A 214 11.61 15.89 10.91
CA ALA A 214 10.84 17.00 10.37
C ALA A 214 9.82 16.50 9.34
N HIS A 215 8.57 16.94 9.50
CA HIS A 215 7.49 16.65 8.56
C HIS A 215 7.24 17.87 7.68
N SER A 216 7.19 17.67 6.35
CA SER A 216 6.66 18.68 5.45
C SER A 216 5.15 18.46 5.34
N PRO A 217 4.30 19.37 5.85
CA PRO A 217 2.87 19.27 5.66
C PRO A 217 2.56 19.54 4.19
N MET A 218 2.54 18.50 3.35
CA MET A 218 1.97 18.65 2.03
C MET A 218 0.45 18.78 2.19
N PRO A 219 -0.15 19.91 1.77
CA PRO A 219 -1.57 20.14 1.99
C PRO A 219 -2.37 19.02 1.33
N PRO A 220 -3.19 18.30 2.12
CA PRO A 220 -4.00 17.20 1.63
C PRO A 220 -5.00 17.70 0.58
N ARG A 221 -5.26 16.87 -0.43
CA ARG A 221 -6.26 17.10 -1.47
C ARG A 221 -7.20 15.89 -1.54
N SER A 222 -8.48 16.08 -1.28
CA SER A 222 -9.40 14.95 -1.10
C SER A 222 -9.74 14.18 -2.38
N HIS A 223 -9.85 14.85 -3.53
CA HIS A 223 -10.09 14.23 -4.84
C HIS A 223 -9.79 15.22 -5.98
N LEU A 224 -9.62 14.69 -7.20
CA LEU A 224 -9.55 15.50 -8.42
C LEU A 224 -10.95 15.83 -8.93
N LYS A 225 -11.21 17.11 -9.23
CA LYS A 225 -12.45 17.59 -9.86
C LYS A 225 -12.29 17.62 -11.37
N GLY A 226 -13.38 17.47 -12.13
CA GLY A 226 -13.34 17.31 -13.61
C GLY A 226 -12.44 18.28 -14.39
N ASP A 227 -12.28 19.52 -13.94
CA ASP A 227 -11.50 20.55 -14.63
C ASP A 227 -10.08 20.73 -14.03
N PHE A 228 -9.39 19.63 -13.69
CA PHE A 228 -8.06 19.70 -13.10
C PHE A 228 -6.96 20.00 -14.15
N SER A 229 -5.96 20.78 -13.76
CA SER A 229 -4.71 20.88 -14.54
C SER A 229 -3.79 19.70 -14.25
N ALA A 230 -2.86 19.38 -15.17
CA ALA A 230 -1.83 18.36 -14.95
C ALA A 230 -1.05 18.60 -13.66
N SER A 231 -0.66 19.85 -13.39
CA SER A 231 0.03 20.24 -12.17
C SER A 231 -0.79 20.01 -10.89
N GLN A 232 -2.12 20.19 -10.94
CA GLN A 232 -3.02 19.89 -9.81
C GLN A 232 -3.13 18.38 -9.58
N ALA A 233 -3.18 17.59 -10.66
CA ALA A 233 -3.24 16.14 -10.59
C ALA A 233 -1.93 15.51 -10.09
N GLU A 234 -0.79 16.01 -10.55
CA GLU A 234 0.53 15.67 -10.00
C GLU A 234 0.60 15.99 -8.52
N SER A 235 0.20 17.22 -8.14
CA SER A 235 0.18 17.67 -6.74
C SER A 235 -0.69 16.77 -5.88
N PHE A 236 -1.82 16.28 -6.40
CA PHE A 236 -2.67 15.31 -5.72
C PHE A 236 -1.94 13.98 -5.47
N ILE A 237 -1.27 13.40 -6.47
CA ILE A 237 -0.54 12.13 -6.30
C ILE A 237 0.61 12.28 -5.31
N ILE A 238 1.44 13.32 -5.44
CA ILE A 238 2.60 13.46 -4.57
C ILE A 238 2.18 13.75 -3.12
N SER A 239 0.99 14.33 -2.90
CA SER A 239 0.48 14.56 -1.55
C SER A 239 -0.16 13.32 -0.90
N ARG A 240 -0.23 12.15 -1.55
CA ARG A 240 -0.91 10.97 -0.98
C ARG A 240 -0.01 10.28 0.06
N PRO A 241 -0.57 9.66 1.11
CA PRO A 241 0.23 9.03 2.16
C PRO A 241 1.09 7.88 1.63
N TRP A 242 0.60 7.08 0.69
CA TRP A 242 1.40 5.99 0.13
C TRP A 242 2.64 6.50 -0.63
N PHE A 243 2.53 7.65 -1.30
CA PHE A 243 3.64 8.26 -2.03
C PHE A 243 4.63 8.85 -1.03
N MET A 244 4.12 9.59 -0.05
CA MET A 244 4.92 10.21 1.00
C MET A 244 5.67 9.21 1.86
N PHE A 245 5.08 8.05 2.13
CA PHE A 245 5.77 6.98 2.84
C PHE A 245 6.95 6.46 2.02
N LYS A 246 6.78 6.25 0.70
CA LYS A 246 7.89 5.86 -0.20
C LYS A 246 8.99 6.92 -0.21
N VAL A 247 8.64 8.21 -0.24
CA VAL A 247 9.59 9.33 -0.15
C VAL A 247 10.38 9.28 1.17
N GLU A 248 9.70 9.25 2.32
CA GLU A 248 10.36 9.21 3.63
C GLU A 248 11.19 7.93 3.83
N ALA A 249 10.75 6.80 3.26
CA ALA A 249 11.52 5.55 3.27
C ALA A 249 12.81 5.67 2.45
N SER A 250 12.74 6.32 1.28
CA SER A 250 13.92 6.59 0.47
C SER A 250 14.89 7.55 1.15
N GLU A 251 14.39 8.63 1.77
CA GLU A 251 15.23 9.54 2.55
C GLU A 251 15.91 8.83 3.73
N GLN A 252 15.16 7.98 4.43
CA GLN A 252 15.68 7.18 5.54
C GLN A 252 16.75 6.18 5.09
N ARG A 253 16.63 5.63 3.88
CA ARG A 253 17.64 4.77 3.26
C ARG A 253 18.93 5.56 3.01
N GLU A 254 18.86 6.72 2.39
CA GLU A 254 20.06 7.53 2.10
C GLU A 254 20.75 7.98 3.38
N ARG A 255 20.00 8.37 4.41
CA ARG A 255 20.55 8.64 5.75
C ARG A 255 21.30 7.44 6.32
N ARG A 256 20.78 6.23 6.16
CA ARG A 256 21.46 5.01 6.61
C ARG A 256 22.77 4.75 5.85
N HIS A 257 22.88 5.19 4.60
CA HIS A 257 24.13 5.07 3.83
C HIS A 257 25.27 5.97 4.34
N ARG A 258 24.99 6.95 5.21
CA ARG A 258 26.02 7.74 5.91
C ARG A 258 26.74 6.94 6.99
N LEU A 259 26.11 5.89 7.52
CA LEU A 259 26.65 5.13 8.63
C LEU A 259 27.80 4.24 8.15
N SER A 260 28.92 4.27 8.88
CA SER A 260 29.96 3.26 8.72
C SER A 260 29.41 1.86 9.02
N LEU A 261 30.09 0.80 8.59
CA LEU A 261 29.67 -0.58 8.85
C LEU A 261 29.48 -0.84 10.36
N GLU A 262 30.37 -0.31 11.20
CA GLU A 262 30.27 -0.43 12.65
C GLU A 262 29.08 0.33 13.22
N MET A 263 28.87 1.59 12.80
CA MET A 263 27.71 2.38 13.18
C MET A 263 26.40 1.71 12.74
N SER A 264 26.37 1.14 11.55
CA SER A 264 25.20 0.41 11.02
C SER A 264 24.86 -0.81 11.88
N ARG A 265 25.87 -1.58 12.32
CA ARG A 265 25.67 -2.70 13.26
C ARG A 265 25.08 -2.22 14.59
N ARG A 266 25.65 -1.15 15.17
CA ARG A 266 25.16 -0.55 16.43
C ARG A 266 23.73 -0.01 16.28
N TYR A 267 23.46 0.70 15.19
CA TYR A 267 22.14 1.19 14.83
C TYR A 267 21.14 0.02 14.73
N ASN A 268 21.45 -1.05 14.01
CA ASN A 268 20.54 -2.20 13.92
C ASN A 268 20.34 -2.90 15.28
N ALA A 269 21.39 -3.00 16.11
CA ALA A 269 21.31 -3.58 17.44
C ALA A 269 20.39 -2.77 18.40
N SER A 270 20.37 -1.44 18.26
CA SER A 270 19.49 -0.56 19.04
C SER A 270 18.00 -0.62 18.66
N LYS A 271 17.63 -1.37 17.62
CA LYS A 271 16.24 -1.50 17.13
C LYS A 271 15.50 -0.14 17.04
N PRO A 272 16.07 0.84 16.32
CA PRO A 272 15.50 2.18 16.20
C PRO A 272 14.06 2.10 15.68
N PRO A 273 13.19 3.04 16.10
CA PRO A 273 11.82 3.08 15.62
C PRO A 273 11.78 3.00 14.10
N ALA A 274 11.01 2.06 13.58
CA ALA A 274 10.77 1.94 12.16
C ALA A 274 10.10 3.23 11.65
N LEU A 275 10.24 3.51 10.35
CA LEU A 275 9.53 4.65 9.76
C LEU A 275 8.02 4.61 10.07
N LYS A 276 7.46 3.40 10.08
CA LYS A 276 6.09 3.14 10.48
C LYS A 276 5.78 3.63 11.89
N ASP A 277 6.61 3.29 12.87
CA ASP A 277 6.39 3.65 14.28
C ASP A 277 6.30 5.17 14.41
N ARG A 278 7.15 5.90 13.68
CA ARG A 278 7.07 7.38 13.60
C ARG A 278 5.77 7.89 12.98
N TRP A 279 5.23 7.19 11.98
CA TRP A 279 3.93 7.54 11.41
C TRP A 279 2.78 7.22 12.38
N GLU A 280 2.91 6.18 13.21
CA GLU A 280 1.96 5.86 14.27
C GLU A 280 2.01 6.91 15.39
N GLU A 281 3.20 7.34 15.83
CA GLU A 281 3.42 8.42 16.82
C GLU A 281 2.84 9.76 16.35
N ARG A 282 2.96 10.10 15.06
CA ARG A 282 2.38 11.30 14.45
C ARG A 282 0.88 11.20 14.18
N GLU A 283 0.27 10.05 14.46
CA GLU A 283 -1.12 9.76 14.13
C GLU A 283 -1.48 9.79 12.63
N ASP A 284 -0.46 9.73 11.76
CA ASP A 284 -0.61 9.68 10.30
C ASP A 284 -0.98 8.27 9.81
N TRP A 285 -0.54 7.25 10.55
CA TRP A 285 -0.77 5.85 10.23
C TRP A 285 -2.21 5.42 10.49
N LYS A 286 -2.80 4.68 9.54
CA LYS A 286 -4.11 4.04 9.76
C LYS A 286 -3.93 2.54 10.05
N PRO A 287 -4.57 2.01 11.10
CA PRO A 287 -4.55 0.57 11.40
C PRO A 287 -5.03 -0.31 10.23
N GLU A 288 -5.95 0.21 9.40
CA GLU A 288 -6.52 -0.47 8.24
C GLU A 288 -5.54 -0.65 7.05
N TRP A 289 -4.41 0.05 7.03
CA TRP A 289 -3.38 -0.14 6.00
C TRP A 289 -2.61 -1.44 6.14
N ARG A 290 -2.73 -2.12 7.28
CA ARG A 290 -2.17 -3.46 7.48
C ARG A 290 -3.22 -4.47 7.05
N ASP A 291 -2.87 -5.29 6.06
CA ASP A 291 -3.61 -6.52 5.82
C ASP A 291 -3.42 -7.45 7.02
N ARG A 292 -4.51 -7.77 7.71
CA ARG A 292 -4.48 -8.66 8.87
C ARG A 292 -4.17 -10.10 8.49
N SER A 293 -4.45 -10.52 7.25
CA SER A 293 -4.27 -11.92 6.84
C SER A 293 -2.93 -12.21 6.17
N SER A 294 -2.40 -11.29 5.35
CA SER A 294 -1.07 -11.47 4.75
C SER A 294 0.06 -10.82 5.55
N GLY A 295 -0.26 -9.87 6.44
CA GLY A 295 0.75 -9.02 7.08
C GLY A 295 1.32 -7.94 6.15
N ASN A 296 0.95 -7.95 4.86
CA ASN A 296 1.37 -6.93 3.91
C ASN A 296 0.78 -5.57 4.29
N THR A 297 1.53 -4.52 4.01
CA THR A 297 1.07 -3.14 4.22
C THR A 297 0.70 -2.53 2.89
N LEU A 298 -0.56 -2.13 2.74
CA LEU A 298 -1.03 -1.28 1.65
C LEU A 298 -1.43 0.08 2.22
N ILE A 299 -0.52 1.06 2.09
CA ILE A 299 -0.82 2.43 2.48
C ILE A 299 -1.91 2.98 1.56
N GLY A 300 -2.93 3.57 2.17
CA GLY A 300 -4.14 4.02 1.49
C GLY A 300 -3.96 5.31 0.68
N TRP A 301 -5.05 5.75 0.06
CA TRP A 301 -5.08 6.97 -0.76
C TRP A 301 -5.21 8.26 0.03
N LYS A 302 -5.85 8.23 1.19
CA LYS A 302 -6.23 9.45 1.92
C LYS A 302 -5.62 9.44 3.30
N TRP A 303 -5.22 10.62 3.75
CA TRP A 303 -4.79 10.86 5.12
C TRP A 303 -5.93 10.59 6.11
N ARG A 304 -5.59 10.46 7.40
CA ARG A 304 -6.57 10.20 8.46
C ARG A 304 -7.63 11.30 8.57
N HIS A 305 -7.23 12.55 8.36
CA HIS A 305 -8.11 13.71 8.42
C HIS A 305 -8.86 14.02 7.10
N GLU A 306 -8.63 13.28 6.01
CA GLU A 306 -9.29 13.49 4.70
C GLU A 306 -10.60 12.68 4.52
N SER A 307 -11.20 12.24 5.63
CA SER A 307 -12.38 11.37 5.62
C SER A 307 -13.62 11.99 4.96
N PRO A 308 -14.49 11.17 4.34
CA PRO A 308 -14.39 9.71 4.22
C PRO A 308 -13.41 9.24 3.12
N SER A 309 -12.65 8.18 3.42
CA SER A 309 -11.82 7.49 2.42
C SER A 309 -12.73 6.78 1.41
N PRO A 310 -12.38 6.61 0.10
CA PRO A 310 -13.04 5.59 -0.68
C PRO A 310 -12.66 4.25 -0.06
N GLU A 311 -13.52 3.75 0.82
CA GLU A 311 -13.33 2.46 1.47
C GLU A 311 -13.26 1.37 0.39
N PRO A 312 -12.53 0.28 0.65
CA PRO A 312 -12.59 -0.91 -0.20
C PRO A 312 -14.05 -1.29 -0.47
N GLU A 313 -14.40 -1.59 -1.73
CA GLU A 313 -15.79 -1.92 -2.09
C GLU A 313 -16.28 -3.09 -1.24
N ASP A 314 -17.55 -3.07 -0.83
CA ASP A 314 -18.12 -4.16 -0.04
C ASP A 314 -18.11 -5.46 -0.86
N LEU A 315 -17.58 -6.52 -0.27
CA LEU A 315 -17.51 -7.83 -0.92
C LEU A 315 -18.81 -8.62 -0.78
N SER A 316 -19.75 -8.19 0.09
CA SER A 316 -21.09 -8.80 0.18
C SER A 316 -21.81 -8.79 -1.17
N ALA A 317 -21.55 -7.78 -2.01
CA ALA A 317 -22.08 -7.68 -3.36
C ALA A 317 -21.63 -8.82 -4.30
N LEU A 318 -20.57 -9.56 -3.95
CA LEU A 318 -20.12 -10.72 -4.73
C LEU A 318 -21.00 -11.97 -4.53
N GLU A 319 -21.96 -11.94 -3.60
CA GLU A 319 -22.97 -13.00 -3.48
C GLU A 319 -23.95 -12.99 -4.67
N ASP A 320 -24.20 -11.81 -5.24
CA ASP A 320 -24.98 -11.63 -6.46
C ASP A 320 -24.10 -11.04 -7.58
N LEU A 321 -23.43 -11.94 -8.32
CA LEU A 321 -22.56 -11.55 -9.43
C LEU A 321 -23.31 -10.80 -10.54
N ALA A 322 -24.63 -11.01 -10.68
CA ALA A 322 -25.44 -10.33 -11.69
C ALA A 322 -25.72 -8.86 -11.31
N ALA A 323 -25.68 -8.52 -10.01
CA ALA A 323 -25.81 -7.15 -9.53
C ALA A 323 -24.50 -6.34 -9.64
N LEU A 324 -23.40 -6.96 -10.06
CA LEU A 324 -22.14 -6.26 -10.23
C LEU A 324 -22.17 -5.35 -11.45
N ASP A 325 -21.99 -4.06 -11.21
CA ASP A 325 -21.68 -3.07 -12.25
C ASP A 325 -20.31 -3.35 -12.90
N LEU A 326 -20.34 -4.16 -13.96
CA LEU A 326 -19.22 -4.54 -14.81
C LEU A 326 -19.29 -3.74 -16.11
N THR A 327 -18.14 -3.25 -16.57
CA THR A 327 -18.01 -2.67 -17.92
C THR A 327 -18.17 -3.75 -18.99
N PRO A 328 -18.55 -3.40 -20.24
CA PRO A 328 -18.62 -4.37 -21.34
C PRO A 328 -17.33 -5.19 -21.47
N SER A 329 -16.16 -4.54 -21.41
CA SER A 329 -14.86 -5.25 -21.45
C SER A 329 -14.63 -6.24 -20.30
N GLU A 330 -15.16 -5.95 -19.10
CA GLU A 330 -15.06 -6.85 -17.95
C GLU A 330 -16.01 -8.05 -18.10
N VAL A 331 -17.21 -7.83 -18.67
CA VAL A 331 -18.16 -8.90 -19.02
C VAL A 331 -17.56 -9.81 -20.08
N ASP A 332 -17.09 -9.24 -21.20
CA ASP A 332 -16.44 -10.00 -22.28
C ASP A 332 -15.26 -10.82 -21.76
N ALA A 333 -14.44 -10.23 -20.88
CA ALA A 333 -13.30 -10.92 -20.29
C ALA A 333 -13.72 -12.07 -19.36
N LEU A 334 -14.83 -11.94 -18.61
CA LEU A 334 -15.36 -13.02 -17.77
C LEU A 334 -15.95 -14.15 -18.62
N GLU A 335 -16.68 -13.81 -19.68
CA GLU A 335 -17.26 -14.78 -20.62
C GLU A 335 -16.19 -15.53 -21.43
N ALA A 336 -15.07 -14.87 -21.73
CA ALA A 336 -13.92 -15.48 -22.40
C ALA A 336 -13.13 -16.48 -21.51
N ILE A 337 -13.44 -16.59 -20.22
CA ILE A 337 -12.82 -17.58 -19.34
C ILE A 337 -13.47 -18.94 -19.62
N PRO A 338 -12.72 -19.93 -20.16
CA PRO A 338 -13.29 -21.22 -20.48
C PRO A 338 -13.86 -21.90 -19.23
N PRO A 339 -14.93 -22.69 -19.38
CA PRO A 339 -15.45 -23.49 -18.28
C PRO A 339 -14.36 -24.43 -17.73
N PRO A 340 -14.51 -24.92 -16.49
CA PRO A 340 -13.66 -25.99 -15.97
C PRO A 340 -13.51 -27.09 -17.02
N SER A 341 -12.28 -27.35 -17.48
CA SER A 341 -12.07 -28.59 -18.22
C SER A 341 -12.40 -29.74 -17.28
N PRO A 342 -13.22 -30.73 -17.71
CA PRO A 342 -13.48 -31.90 -16.89
C PRO A 342 -12.15 -32.54 -16.47
N PRO A 343 -12.09 -33.17 -15.29
CA PRO A 343 -10.87 -33.86 -14.86
C PRO A 343 -10.46 -34.83 -15.98
N THR A 344 -9.23 -34.68 -16.50
CA THR A 344 -8.65 -35.72 -17.33
C THR A 344 -8.70 -37.00 -16.51
N PRO A 345 -9.33 -38.09 -17.00
CA PRO A 345 -9.35 -39.34 -16.27
C PRO A 345 -7.91 -39.68 -15.90
N GLU A 346 -7.68 -39.96 -14.62
CA GLU A 346 -6.36 -40.44 -14.20
C GLU A 346 -6.03 -41.63 -15.09
N PRO A 347 -4.82 -41.70 -15.67
CA PRO A 347 -4.42 -42.88 -16.42
C PRO A 347 -4.67 -44.05 -15.48
N VAL A 348 -5.55 -44.97 -15.90
CA VAL A 348 -5.86 -46.18 -15.13
C VAL A 348 -4.50 -46.79 -14.85
N TYR A 349 -4.11 -46.79 -13.57
CA TYR A 349 -2.88 -47.43 -13.16
C TYR A 349 -3.02 -48.88 -13.60
N ASP A 350 -2.31 -49.25 -14.67
CA ASP A 350 -2.26 -50.60 -15.17
C ASP A 350 -1.11 -51.30 -14.45
N PRO A 351 -1.38 -52.09 -13.39
CA PRO A 351 -0.34 -52.84 -12.71
C PRO A 351 0.37 -53.86 -13.63
N SER A 352 -0.20 -54.17 -14.81
CA SER A 352 0.41 -55.09 -15.77
C SER A 352 1.45 -54.42 -16.68
N ALA A 353 1.51 -53.09 -16.71
CA ALA A 353 2.54 -52.32 -17.40
C ALA A 353 3.80 -52.06 -16.54
N ARG A 354 4.09 -52.93 -15.56
CA ARG A 354 5.44 -53.00 -14.98
C ARG A 354 6.37 -53.58 -16.06
N PRO A 355 7.32 -52.79 -16.61
CA PRO A 355 8.41 -53.39 -17.37
C PRO A 355 9.05 -54.38 -16.40
N GLY A 356 9.08 -55.66 -16.79
CA GLY A 356 9.65 -56.70 -15.96
C GLY A 356 10.97 -56.23 -15.39
N THR A 357 11.15 -56.44 -14.09
CA THR A 357 12.44 -56.42 -13.41
C THR A 357 13.34 -57.47 -14.08
N GLY A 358 13.86 -57.13 -15.25
CA GLY A 358 14.99 -57.75 -15.89
C GLY A 358 16.19 -57.36 -15.06
N LEU A 359 16.51 -58.22 -14.09
CA LEU A 359 17.84 -58.32 -13.52
C LEU A 359 18.89 -58.24 -14.65
N LEU A 360 19.97 -57.50 -14.37
CA LEU A 360 21.24 -57.41 -15.10
C LEU A 360 21.31 -56.37 -16.24
N ALA A 361 21.70 -55.15 -15.88
CA ALA A 361 22.64 -54.37 -16.70
C ALA A 361 23.40 -53.39 -15.79
N SER A 362 24.61 -53.79 -15.40
CA SER A 362 25.62 -52.91 -14.83
C SER A 362 26.00 -51.86 -15.87
N GLY A 363 25.75 -50.58 -15.57
CA GLY A 363 26.14 -49.42 -16.38
C GLY A 363 26.80 -48.35 -15.50
N PRO A 364 27.78 -47.59 -16.02
CA PRO A 364 28.81 -46.95 -15.20
C PRO A 364 28.33 -45.67 -14.52
N LEU A 365 28.91 -45.44 -13.34
CA LEU A 365 28.80 -44.22 -12.53
C LEU A 365 29.15 -42.99 -13.37
N LEU A 366 28.20 -42.07 -13.52
CA LEU A 366 28.47 -40.70 -13.96
C LEU A 366 28.75 -39.81 -12.74
N PRO A 367 29.70 -38.86 -12.84
CA PRO A 367 30.14 -38.05 -11.72
C PRO A 367 29.15 -36.93 -11.40
N GLU A 368 29.00 -36.64 -10.11
CA GLU A 368 28.28 -35.49 -9.59
C GLU A 368 28.89 -34.16 -10.09
N PRO A 369 28.08 -33.20 -10.57
CA PRO A 369 28.47 -31.82 -10.65
C PRO A 369 28.04 -31.06 -9.38
N TRP A 370 29.04 -30.82 -8.55
CA TRP A 370 29.35 -29.56 -7.86
C TRP A 370 28.29 -28.44 -7.84
N GLY A 371 27.90 -28.08 -6.62
CA GLY A 371 27.92 -26.72 -6.05
C GLY A 371 27.56 -25.55 -6.94
N GLY A 372 26.34 -25.03 -6.76
CA GLY A 372 25.95 -23.70 -7.19
C GLY A 372 25.42 -22.90 -6.00
N ASP A 373 26.25 -21.97 -5.51
CA ASP A 373 25.89 -20.97 -4.51
C ASP A 373 24.74 -20.07 -5.03
N PHE A 374 23.64 -20.05 -4.29
CA PHE A 374 22.60 -19.03 -4.47
C PHE A 374 22.87 -17.85 -3.52
N TYR A 375 23.34 -16.75 -4.11
CA TYR A 375 23.27 -15.42 -3.53
C TYR A 375 21.80 -14.98 -3.44
N PHE A 376 21.28 -14.76 -2.23
CA PHE A 376 20.11 -13.94 -1.99
C PHE A 376 20.57 -12.53 -1.55
N GLY A 377 20.26 -11.54 -2.39
CA GLY A 377 20.29 -10.12 -2.04
C GLY A 377 18.93 -9.71 -1.47
N PHE A 378 19.01 -8.90 -0.42
CA PHE A 378 17.98 -8.45 0.53
C PHE A 378 16.66 -7.94 -0.03
#